data_AF-A0A2W4WPR7-F1
#
_entry.id   AF-A0A2W4WPR7-F1
#
_cell.length_a   1.000
_cell.length_b   1.000
_cell.length_c   1.000
_cell.angle_alpha   90.00
_cell.angle_beta   90.00
_cell.angle_gamma   90.00
#
_symmetry.space_group_name_H-M   'P 1'
#
loop_
_entity.id
_entity.type
_entity.pdbx_description
1 polymer ?
#
loop_
_entity_poly.entity_id
_entity_poly.type
_entity_poly.pdbx_seq_one_letter_code
_entity_poly.pdbx_strand_id
1 'polypeptide(L)'
;MRILALIPGGTGDQLLFFPTLDTLKQQYPNAEIDVVVEPRAMAAYRVCQSVNRVLKFDFSDRNSLADFGNLLGTIRDREYDAAIVSQPIFSINILLWLSGIPKRISFAGQGDFLLTDIINADAQEYAVTKNFNLLISIGIENPCPPIKVNLPKSDLDWATSEQKRLGIQQSGFILLNCGAYASYPAESWAEIAIGIQSKLPNLPIVAIDSVNNADLLKQLNTKVPNLLITSPTDIGKLTAIIAAANLFVCAEGDAMQLGVAVGTALVAILGSNTPAGVFLPIQEKRIKYVQASAGQSLKAIDPKIVLEKIWEG
;
A
#
# COMPACT_ATOMS: atom_id res chain seq x y z
N MET A 1 -1.50 -28.18 1.12
CA MET A 1 -0.37 -27.35 0.66
C MET A 1 -0.25 -26.16 1.59
N ARG A 2 0.94 -25.90 2.12
CA ARG A 2 1.25 -24.77 3.00
C ARG A 2 2.27 -23.89 2.30
N ILE A 3 1.93 -22.62 2.12
CA ILE A 3 2.78 -21.61 1.46
C ILE A 3 3.15 -20.56 2.48
N LEU A 4 4.43 -20.21 2.52
CA LEU A 4 4.95 -19.10 3.30
C LEU A 4 5.33 -17.94 2.37
N ALA A 5 4.79 -16.74 2.57
CA ALA A 5 5.25 -15.55 1.87
C ALA A 5 5.98 -14.59 2.83
N LEU A 6 7.22 -14.23 2.52
CA LEU A 6 7.99 -13.25 3.29
C LEU A 6 8.03 -11.95 2.51
N ILE A 7 7.43 -10.91 3.09
CA ILE A 7 7.17 -9.65 2.40
C ILE A 7 7.74 -8.50 3.24
N PRO A 8 9.04 -8.21 3.11
CA PRO A 8 9.66 -7.07 3.77
C PRO A 8 9.03 -5.76 3.30
N GLY A 9 9.00 -4.75 4.17
CA GLY A 9 8.48 -3.43 3.85
C GLY A 9 7.21 -3.03 4.62
N GLY A 10 6.62 -1.92 4.20
CA GLY A 10 5.46 -1.30 4.85
C GLY A 10 4.14 -1.89 4.42
N THR A 11 3.06 -1.21 4.80
CA THR A 11 1.69 -1.58 4.41
C THR A 11 1.53 -1.51 2.88
N GLY A 12 2.14 -0.50 2.24
CA GLY A 12 2.13 -0.37 0.79
C GLY A 12 2.71 -1.58 0.08
N ASP A 13 3.84 -2.11 0.56
CA ASP A 13 4.47 -3.31 0.01
C ASP A 13 3.57 -4.55 0.13
N GLN A 14 2.83 -4.67 1.24
CA GLN A 14 1.86 -5.76 1.41
C GLN A 14 0.72 -5.65 0.40
N LEU A 15 0.15 -4.45 0.23
CA LEU A 15 -0.93 -4.19 -0.73
C LEU A 15 -0.49 -4.49 -2.16
N LEU A 16 0.74 -4.13 -2.52
CA LEU A 16 1.34 -4.46 -3.81
C LEU A 16 1.57 -5.98 -4.01
N PHE A 17 1.50 -6.77 -2.95
CA PHE A 17 1.64 -8.24 -2.98
C PHE A 17 0.29 -8.97 -2.88
N PHE A 18 -0.81 -8.29 -2.57
CA PHE A 18 -2.13 -8.94 -2.41
C PHE A 18 -2.61 -9.70 -3.65
N PRO A 19 -2.46 -9.20 -4.89
CA PRO A 19 -2.81 -9.97 -6.09
C PRO A 19 -2.12 -11.33 -6.17
N THR A 20 -0.87 -11.42 -5.70
CA THR A 20 -0.10 -12.66 -5.61
C THR A 20 -0.76 -13.63 -4.62
N LEU A 21 -1.11 -13.16 -3.42
CA LEU A 21 -1.76 -13.97 -2.37
C LEU A 21 -3.16 -14.42 -2.77
N ASP A 22 -3.96 -13.51 -3.33
CA ASP A 22 -5.32 -13.78 -3.77
C ASP A 22 -5.33 -14.82 -4.89
N THR A 23 -4.40 -14.73 -5.82
CA THR A 23 -4.29 -15.69 -6.92
C THR A 23 -3.84 -17.05 -6.44
N LEU A 24 -2.88 -17.11 -5.50
CA LEU A 24 -2.52 -18.37 -4.84
C LEU A 24 -3.72 -19.02 -4.17
N LYS A 25 -4.53 -18.24 -3.44
CA LYS A 25 -5.72 -18.76 -2.75
C LYS A 25 -6.80 -19.20 -3.72
N GLN A 26 -6.97 -18.52 -4.86
CA GLN A 26 -7.92 -18.90 -5.90
C GLN A 26 -7.49 -20.18 -6.63
N GLN A 27 -6.20 -20.30 -7.00
CA GLN A 27 -5.67 -21.49 -7.68
C GLN A 27 -5.61 -22.70 -6.74
N TYR A 28 -5.34 -22.47 -5.46
CA TYR A 28 -5.29 -23.50 -4.43
C TYR A 28 -6.22 -23.17 -3.25
N PRO A 29 -7.55 -23.38 -3.37
CA PRO A 29 -8.53 -23.00 -2.34
C PRO A 29 -8.24 -23.58 -0.95
N ASN A 30 -7.71 -24.81 -0.92
CA ASN A 30 -7.37 -25.53 0.31
C ASN A 30 -5.95 -25.24 0.82
N ALA A 31 -5.19 -24.35 0.17
CA ALA A 31 -3.87 -23.98 0.66
C ALA A 31 -3.97 -23.13 1.94
N GLU A 32 -3.07 -23.39 2.89
CA GLU A 32 -2.80 -22.47 3.99
C GLU A 32 -1.70 -21.52 3.56
N ILE A 33 -1.99 -20.22 3.54
CA ILE A 33 -1.03 -19.18 3.17
C ILE A 33 -0.70 -18.39 4.42
N ASP A 34 0.51 -18.55 4.93
CA ASP A 34 1.04 -17.77 6.04
C ASP A 34 1.99 -16.71 5.48
N VAL A 35 2.02 -15.54 6.12
CA VAL A 35 2.89 -14.42 5.73
C VAL A 35 3.82 -14.04 6.86
N VAL A 36 5.04 -13.59 6.54
CA VAL A 36 5.98 -12.96 7.48
C VAL A 36 6.20 -11.53 7.05
N VAL A 37 5.90 -10.59 7.95
CA VAL A 37 5.84 -9.16 7.64
C VAL A 37 6.43 -8.31 8.75
N GLU A 38 6.80 -7.08 8.41
CA GLU A 38 7.21 -6.07 9.39
C GLU A 38 6.10 -5.82 10.42
N PRO A 39 6.40 -5.59 11.71
CA PRO A 39 5.39 -5.31 12.73
C PRO A 39 4.42 -4.19 12.35
N ARG A 40 4.92 -3.14 11.68
CA ARG A 40 4.11 -2.01 11.20
C ARG A 40 3.13 -2.37 10.06
N ALA A 41 3.42 -3.44 9.33
CA ALA A 41 2.65 -3.88 8.16
C ALA A 41 1.57 -4.92 8.50
N MET A 42 1.59 -5.48 9.72
CA MET A 42 0.61 -6.45 10.22
C MET A 42 -0.84 -6.01 9.98
N ALA A 43 -1.13 -4.72 10.16
CA ALA A 43 -2.47 -4.18 10.02
C ALA A 43 -3.04 -4.36 8.60
N ALA A 44 -2.19 -4.42 7.56
CA ALA A 44 -2.60 -4.62 6.16
C ALA A 44 -3.54 -5.83 5.99
N TYR A 45 -3.28 -6.90 6.73
CA TYR A 45 -4.03 -8.15 6.60
C TYR A 45 -5.44 -8.12 7.20
N ARG A 46 -5.84 -7.03 7.87
CA ARG A 46 -7.26 -6.80 8.20
C ARG A 46 -8.13 -6.72 6.96
N VAL A 47 -7.56 -6.22 5.85
CA VAL A 47 -8.26 -6.04 4.56
C VAL A 47 -7.86 -7.08 3.51
N CYS A 48 -7.20 -8.17 3.92
CA CYS A 48 -6.88 -9.33 3.09
C CYS A 48 -7.64 -10.56 3.61
N GLN A 49 -8.23 -11.37 2.72
CA GLN A 49 -8.93 -12.62 3.09
C GLN A 49 -8.15 -13.88 2.72
N SER A 50 -7.05 -13.73 1.99
CA SER A 50 -6.34 -14.86 1.39
C SER A 50 -5.31 -15.49 2.32
N VAL A 51 -5.05 -14.87 3.47
CA VAL A 51 -4.01 -15.26 4.43
C VAL A 51 -4.61 -15.93 5.66
N ASN A 52 -4.00 -17.03 6.06
CA ASN A 52 -4.34 -17.82 7.24
C ASN A 52 -3.69 -17.26 8.51
N ARG A 53 -2.40 -16.96 8.46
CA ARG A 53 -1.64 -16.44 9.61
C ARG A 53 -0.67 -15.35 9.20
N VAL A 54 -0.58 -14.32 10.04
CA VAL A 54 0.37 -13.22 9.88
C VAL A 54 1.42 -13.33 10.99
N LEU A 55 2.66 -13.55 10.62
CA LEU A 55 3.82 -13.58 11.48
C LEU A 55 4.56 -12.26 11.40
N LYS A 56 4.98 -11.75 12.55
CA LYS A 56 5.83 -10.55 12.61
C LYS A 56 7.30 -10.94 12.63
N PHE A 57 8.09 -10.26 11.82
CA PHE A 57 9.54 -10.30 11.84
C PHE A 57 10.05 -8.94 11.36
N ASP A 58 10.99 -8.36 12.10
CA ASP A 58 11.58 -7.08 11.72
C ASP A 58 12.71 -7.36 10.73
N PHE A 59 12.53 -7.07 9.45
CA PHE A 59 13.57 -7.32 8.44
C PHE A 59 14.63 -6.21 8.45
N SER A 60 14.34 -5.07 9.10
CA SER A 60 15.14 -3.85 9.07
C SER A 60 16.06 -3.71 10.29
N ASP A 61 15.73 -4.38 11.40
CA ASP A 61 16.52 -4.36 12.63
C ASP A 61 17.70 -5.37 12.61
N ARG A 62 18.67 -5.14 13.48
CA ARG A 62 19.75 -6.09 13.79
C ARG A 62 19.19 -7.25 14.60
N ASN A 63 18.48 -8.15 13.92
CA ASN A 63 17.93 -9.36 14.54
C ASN A 63 19.02 -10.14 15.26
N SER A 64 18.73 -10.49 16.52
CA SER A 64 19.61 -11.39 17.26
C SER A 64 19.54 -12.80 16.68
N LEU A 65 20.55 -13.63 16.98
CA LEU A 65 20.51 -15.05 16.64
C LEU A 65 19.30 -15.77 17.28
N ALA A 66 18.80 -15.26 18.41
CA ALA A 66 17.60 -15.79 19.04
C ALA A 66 16.34 -15.46 18.23
N ASP A 67 16.19 -14.24 17.73
CA ASP A 67 15.05 -13.86 16.88
C ASP A 67 15.03 -14.68 15.59
N PHE A 68 16.21 -14.86 14.98
CA PHE A 68 16.39 -15.70 13.81
C PHE A 68 16.05 -17.18 14.12
N GLY A 69 16.55 -17.71 15.23
CA GLY A 69 16.27 -19.08 15.67
C GLY A 69 14.78 -19.32 15.97
N ASN A 70 14.10 -18.34 16.58
CA ASN A 70 12.67 -18.38 16.85
C ASN A 70 11.85 -18.41 15.56
N LEU A 71 12.18 -17.55 14.59
CA LEU A 71 11.51 -17.57 13.29
C LEU A 71 11.77 -18.89 12.55
N LEU A 72 13.01 -19.37 12.55
CA LEU A 72 13.38 -20.65 11.93
C LEU A 72 12.60 -21.82 12.54
N GLY A 73 12.54 -21.93 13.88
CA GLY A 73 11.76 -22.95 14.57
C GLY A 73 10.28 -22.87 14.21
N THR A 74 9.70 -21.67 14.27
CA THR A 74 8.31 -21.41 13.89
C THR A 74 8.00 -21.84 12.45
N ILE A 75 8.95 -21.66 11.53
CA ILE A 75 8.80 -22.04 10.13
C ILE A 75 8.92 -23.55 9.94
N ARG A 76 9.89 -24.18 10.62
CA ARG A 76 10.10 -25.64 10.55
C ARG A 76 8.92 -26.42 11.12
N ASP A 77 8.34 -25.97 12.22
CA ASP A 77 7.19 -26.61 12.87
C ASP A 77 5.94 -26.65 11.99
N ARG A 78 5.87 -25.78 10.98
CA ARG A 78 4.73 -25.68 10.05
C ARG A 78 4.90 -26.51 8.79
N GLU A 79 6.09 -27.04 8.51
CA GLU A 79 6.35 -27.90 7.35
C GLU A 79 5.80 -27.30 6.04
N TYR A 80 6.24 -26.10 5.68
CA TYR A 80 5.79 -25.45 4.44
C TYR A 80 6.29 -26.20 3.21
N ASP A 81 5.43 -26.30 2.19
CA ASP A 81 5.75 -26.91 0.89
C ASP A 81 6.49 -25.92 -0.01
N ALA A 82 6.18 -24.63 0.11
CA ALA A 82 6.80 -23.57 -0.67
C ALA A 82 6.98 -22.29 0.14
N ALA A 83 8.07 -21.57 -0.14
CA ALA A 83 8.32 -20.23 0.36
C ALA A 83 8.53 -19.26 -0.80
N ILE A 84 7.92 -18.08 -0.72
CA ILE A 84 8.06 -16.99 -1.68
C ILE A 84 8.61 -15.77 -0.93
N VAL A 85 9.66 -15.15 -1.43
CA VAL A 85 10.23 -13.92 -0.85
C VAL A 85 10.13 -12.80 -1.88
N SER A 86 9.55 -11.66 -1.49
CA SER A 86 9.36 -10.52 -2.40
C SER A 86 10.64 -9.70 -2.62
N GLN A 87 11.69 -9.94 -1.82
CA GLN A 87 12.98 -9.25 -1.92
C GLN A 87 14.15 -10.22 -1.69
N PRO A 88 15.25 -10.15 -2.48
CA PRO A 88 16.37 -11.07 -2.37
C PRO A 88 17.30 -10.73 -1.20
N ILE A 89 16.88 -11.08 0.02
CA ILE A 89 17.63 -10.83 1.27
C ILE A 89 18.43 -12.08 1.65
N PHE A 90 19.76 -11.95 1.75
CA PHE A 90 20.66 -13.08 2.00
C PHE A 90 20.34 -13.85 3.29
N SER A 91 20.11 -13.15 4.40
CA SER A 91 19.79 -13.77 5.69
C SER A 91 18.48 -14.57 5.64
N ILE A 92 17.48 -14.07 4.91
CA ILE A 92 16.22 -14.77 4.68
C ILE A 92 16.41 -16.01 3.82
N ASN A 93 17.23 -15.92 2.77
CA ASN A 93 17.55 -17.07 1.92
C ASN A 93 18.26 -18.18 2.72
N ILE A 94 19.17 -17.82 3.64
CA ILE A 94 19.76 -18.78 4.59
C ILE A 94 18.69 -19.40 5.49
N LEU A 95 17.80 -18.58 6.04
CA LEU A 95 16.72 -19.05 6.91
C LEU A 95 15.86 -20.09 6.21
N LEU A 96 15.43 -19.80 4.97
CA LEU A 96 14.60 -20.69 4.19
C LEU A 96 15.33 -21.98 3.82
N TRP A 97 16.61 -21.89 3.46
CA TRP A 97 17.41 -23.08 3.21
C TRP A 97 17.57 -23.96 4.47
N LEU A 98 17.87 -23.36 5.63
CA LEU A 98 17.95 -24.06 6.92
C LEU A 98 16.61 -24.63 7.39
N SER A 99 15.50 -24.05 6.95
CA SER A 99 14.16 -24.54 7.29
C SER A 99 13.80 -25.83 6.54
N GLY A 100 14.51 -26.18 5.47
CA GLY A 100 14.27 -27.40 4.70
C GLY A 100 13.04 -27.34 3.78
N ILE A 101 12.42 -26.16 3.59
CA ILE A 101 11.30 -25.98 2.67
C ILE A 101 11.75 -26.38 1.26
N PRO A 102 11.08 -27.32 0.57
CA PRO A 102 11.60 -27.89 -0.67
C PRO A 102 11.58 -26.91 -1.83
N LYS A 103 10.58 -26.01 -1.91
CA LYS A 103 10.49 -24.99 -2.96
C LYS A 103 10.69 -23.58 -2.39
N ARG A 104 11.74 -22.88 -2.83
CA ARG A 104 12.16 -21.55 -2.32
C ARG A 104 12.32 -20.60 -3.50
N ILE A 105 11.41 -19.65 -3.59
CA ILE A 105 11.21 -18.77 -4.76
C ILE A 105 11.52 -17.33 -4.35
N SER A 106 12.33 -16.63 -5.13
CA SER A 106 12.58 -15.20 -4.97
C SER A 106 13.08 -14.61 -6.28
N PHE A 107 13.22 -13.28 -6.31
CA PHE A 107 13.96 -12.63 -7.38
C PHE A 107 15.47 -12.90 -7.29
N ALA A 108 16.18 -12.75 -8.41
CA ALA A 108 17.64 -12.82 -8.49
C ALA A 108 18.29 -11.74 -7.60
N GLY A 109 19.36 -12.11 -6.89
CA GLY A 109 20.10 -11.20 -6.02
C GLY A 109 21.07 -11.91 -5.09
N GLN A 110 21.00 -11.61 -3.79
CA GLN A 110 21.96 -12.16 -2.83
C GLN A 110 21.54 -13.58 -2.38
N GLY A 111 22.45 -14.54 -2.49
CA GLY A 111 22.22 -15.91 -1.99
C GLY A 111 21.39 -16.79 -2.91
N ASP A 112 21.38 -16.52 -4.21
CA ASP A 112 20.62 -17.27 -5.21
C ASP A 112 20.84 -18.79 -5.17
N PHE A 113 22.06 -19.23 -4.84
CA PHE A 113 22.40 -20.66 -4.68
C PHE A 113 21.63 -21.37 -3.54
N LEU A 114 20.94 -20.63 -2.66
CA LEU A 114 20.10 -21.14 -1.59
C LEU A 114 18.65 -21.33 -2.04
N LEU A 115 18.25 -20.71 -3.16
CA LEU A 115 16.90 -20.78 -3.74
C LEU A 115 16.77 -22.01 -4.65
N THR A 116 15.54 -22.42 -4.93
CA THR A 116 15.26 -23.43 -5.96
C THR A 116 14.82 -22.81 -7.26
N ASP A 117 14.12 -21.69 -7.20
CA ASP A 117 13.55 -21.01 -8.34
C ASP A 117 13.88 -19.51 -8.23
N ILE A 118 14.47 -18.98 -9.29
CA ILE A 118 14.95 -17.59 -9.35
C ILE A 118 14.23 -16.90 -10.50
N ILE A 119 13.58 -15.78 -10.19
CA ILE A 119 12.88 -14.96 -11.18
C ILE A 119 13.66 -13.66 -11.40
N ASN A 120 13.85 -13.26 -12.66
CA ASN A 120 14.45 -11.96 -12.95
C ASN A 120 13.37 -10.88 -12.85
N ALA A 121 13.66 -9.82 -12.09
CA ALA A 121 12.78 -8.67 -11.95
C ALA A 121 13.22 -7.52 -12.87
N ASP A 122 12.27 -6.88 -13.53
CA ASP A 122 12.49 -5.55 -14.10
C ASP A 122 12.22 -4.50 -13.00
N ALA A 123 13.22 -3.65 -12.73
CA ALA A 123 13.11 -2.61 -11.71
C ALA A 123 12.13 -1.49 -12.08
N GLN A 124 11.80 -1.34 -13.38
CA GLN A 124 10.85 -0.36 -13.88
C GLN A 124 9.42 -0.91 -14.01
N GLU A 125 9.25 -2.22 -13.83
CA GLU A 125 7.94 -2.86 -13.89
C GLU A 125 7.07 -2.44 -12.70
N TYR A 126 5.77 -2.32 -12.96
CA TYR A 126 4.79 -2.08 -11.92
C TYR A 126 4.92 -3.15 -10.83
N ALA A 127 5.13 -2.73 -9.58
CA ALA A 127 5.53 -3.62 -8.49
C ALA A 127 4.53 -4.77 -8.24
N VAL A 128 3.25 -4.57 -8.52
CA VAL A 128 2.23 -5.63 -8.48
C VAL A 128 2.51 -6.72 -9.51
N THR A 129 2.76 -6.35 -10.76
CA THR A 129 3.10 -7.29 -11.83
C THR A 129 4.41 -8.00 -11.50
N LYS A 130 5.42 -7.24 -11.05
CA LYS A 130 6.71 -7.80 -10.61
C LYS A 130 6.52 -8.87 -9.54
N ASN A 131 5.81 -8.56 -8.45
CA ASN A 131 5.51 -9.49 -7.36
C ASN A 131 4.72 -10.71 -7.84
N PHE A 132 3.80 -10.51 -8.79
CA PHE A 132 3.00 -11.58 -9.37
C PHE A 132 3.84 -12.56 -10.20
N ASN A 133 4.89 -12.07 -10.87
CA ASN A 133 5.81 -12.90 -11.66
C ASN A 133 6.55 -13.97 -10.84
N LEU A 134 6.58 -13.86 -9.50
CA LEU A 134 7.08 -14.93 -8.62
C LEU A 134 6.26 -16.23 -8.78
N LEU A 135 4.99 -16.13 -9.17
CA LEU A 135 4.11 -17.28 -9.35
C LEU A 135 4.38 -18.10 -10.62
N ILE A 136 5.20 -17.58 -11.56
CA ILE A 136 5.60 -18.32 -12.76
C ILE A 136 6.26 -19.65 -12.38
N SER A 137 7.12 -19.62 -11.35
CA SER A 137 7.82 -20.81 -10.85
C SER A 137 6.88 -21.93 -10.38
N ILE A 138 5.63 -21.63 -10.02
CA ILE A 138 4.63 -22.60 -9.58
C ILE A 138 3.54 -22.86 -10.65
N GLY A 139 3.81 -22.48 -11.89
CA GLY A 139 2.94 -22.75 -13.05
C GLY A 139 1.76 -21.81 -13.21
N ILE A 140 1.81 -20.61 -12.60
CA ILE A 140 0.77 -19.58 -12.76
C ILE A 140 1.31 -18.49 -13.67
N GLU A 141 0.81 -18.44 -14.90
CA GLU A 141 1.21 -17.48 -15.94
C GLU A 141 0.05 -16.59 -16.42
N ASN A 142 -1.05 -16.57 -15.65
CA ASN A 142 -2.21 -15.72 -15.96
C ASN A 142 -1.84 -14.22 -15.91
N PRO A 143 -2.57 -13.35 -16.60
CA PRO A 143 -2.41 -11.92 -16.42
C PRO A 143 -2.59 -11.51 -14.95
N CYS A 144 -1.71 -10.65 -14.45
CA CYS A 144 -1.79 -10.17 -13.08
C CYS A 144 -3.10 -9.40 -12.84
N PRO A 145 -3.93 -9.81 -11.86
CA PRO A 145 -5.16 -9.07 -11.55
C PRO A 145 -4.85 -7.75 -10.84
N PRO A 146 -5.74 -6.75 -10.90
CA PRO A 146 -5.58 -5.50 -10.17
C PRO A 146 -5.61 -5.74 -8.65
N ILE A 147 -5.01 -4.82 -7.90
CA ILE A 147 -5.09 -4.83 -6.43
C ILE A 147 -6.55 -4.77 -5.99
N LYS A 148 -6.91 -5.63 -5.04
CA LYS A 148 -8.21 -5.62 -4.37
C LYS A 148 -8.01 -5.73 -2.87
N VAL A 149 -8.97 -5.20 -2.14
CA VAL A 149 -9.06 -5.29 -0.68
C VAL A 149 -10.46 -5.74 -0.29
N ASN A 150 -10.56 -6.49 0.79
CA ASN A 150 -11.84 -6.85 1.38
C ASN A 150 -12.13 -5.93 2.58
N LEU A 151 -13.26 -5.21 2.52
CA LEU A 151 -13.71 -4.35 3.60
C LEU A 151 -14.77 -5.06 4.44
N PRO A 152 -14.55 -5.25 5.76
CA PRO A 152 -15.60 -5.67 6.68
C PRO A 152 -16.78 -4.69 6.66
N LYS A 153 -18.00 -5.20 6.77
CA LYS A 153 -19.22 -4.38 6.82
C LYS A 153 -19.16 -3.30 7.91
N SER A 154 -18.56 -3.62 9.06
CA SER A 154 -18.37 -2.67 10.16
C SER A 154 -17.59 -1.42 9.77
N ASP A 155 -16.61 -1.56 8.86
CA ASP A 155 -15.74 -0.46 8.45
C ASP A 155 -16.46 0.43 7.41
N LEU A 156 -17.31 -0.17 6.56
CA LEU A 156 -18.24 0.55 5.67
C LEU A 156 -19.32 1.31 6.45
N ASP A 157 -19.91 0.67 7.45
CA ASP A 157 -20.92 1.29 8.34
C ASP A 157 -20.29 2.45 9.14
N TRP A 158 -19.02 2.30 9.56
CA TRP A 158 -18.24 3.38 10.17
C TRP A 158 -18.04 4.55 9.20
N ALA A 159 -17.59 4.30 7.95
CA ALA A 159 -17.39 5.36 6.97
C ALA A 159 -18.69 6.11 6.65
N THR A 160 -19.83 5.41 6.62
CA THR A 160 -21.15 6.01 6.46
C THR A 160 -21.54 6.89 7.65
N SER A 161 -21.25 6.43 8.86
CA SER A 161 -21.51 7.19 10.10
C SER A 161 -20.60 8.41 10.21
N GLU A 162 -19.35 8.27 9.77
CA GLU A 162 -18.38 9.36 9.75
C GLU A 162 -18.77 10.46 8.75
N GLN A 163 -19.24 10.09 7.56
CA GLN A 163 -19.80 11.06 6.60
C GLN A 163 -20.98 11.85 7.21
N LYS A 164 -21.89 11.17 7.93
CA LYS A 164 -23.00 11.83 8.63
C LYS A 164 -22.51 12.78 9.73
N ARG A 165 -21.52 12.35 10.54
CA ARG A 165 -20.90 13.19 11.58
C ARG A 165 -20.29 14.46 10.99
N LEU A 166 -19.69 14.33 9.81
CA LEU A 166 -19.09 15.43 9.06
C LEU A 166 -20.10 16.31 8.30
N GLY A 167 -21.39 15.95 8.31
CA GLY A 167 -22.43 16.68 7.57
C GLY A 167 -22.34 16.52 6.05
N ILE A 168 -21.64 15.51 5.56
CA ILE A 168 -21.47 15.25 4.13
C ILE A 168 -22.80 14.72 3.56
N GLN A 169 -23.34 15.42 2.56
CA GLN A 169 -24.57 15.03 1.86
C GLN A 169 -24.27 14.07 0.68
N GLN A 170 -25.30 13.65 -0.05
CA GLN A 170 -25.16 12.72 -1.18
C GLN A 170 -24.31 13.22 -2.35
N SER A 171 -23.92 14.51 -2.37
CA SER A 171 -23.02 15.09 -3.38
C SER A 171 -21.59 14.54 -3.31
N GLY A 172 -21.26 13.78 -2.27
CA GLY A 172 -19.94 13.20 -2.07
C GLY A 172 -18.92 14.20 -1.53
N PHE A 173 -17.62 13.89 -1.59
CA PHE A 173 -16.54 14.70 -1.03
C PHE A 173 -15.18 14.39 -1.66
N ILE A 174 -14.23 15.31 -1.47
CA ILE A 174 -12.81 15.13 -1.81
C ILE A 174 -12.05 14.82 -0.54
N LEU A 175 -11.22 13.78 -0.59
CA LEU A 175 -10.42 13.33 0.53
C LEU A 175 -8.96 13.68 0.30
N LEU A 176 -8.35 14.34 1.27
CA LEU A 176 -6.94 14.69 1.29
C LEU A 176 -6.19 13.79 2.27
N ASN A 177 -5.12 13.15 1.80
CA ASN A 177 -4.13 12.53 2.68
C ASN A 177 -2.78 13.21 2.49
N CYS A 178 -2.37 13.99 3.49
CA CYS A 178 -1.14 14.77 3.44
C CYS A 178 0.14 13.92 3.55
N GLY A 179 0.01 12.62 3.84
CA GLY A 179 1.10 11.65 3.95
C GLY A 179 1.96 11.88 5.19
N ALA A 180 2.05 10.85 6.05
CA ALA A 180 2.78 10.95 7.33
C ALA A 180 4.27 11.35 7.19
N TYR A 181 4.88 11.10 6.02
CA TYR A 181 6.31 11.33 5.78
C TYR A 181 6.62 12.11 4.49
N ALA A 182 5.61 12.39 3.67
CA ALA A 182 5.79 13.03 2.36
C ALA A 182 6.25 14.50 2.45
N SER A 183 6.03 15.14 3.60
CA SER A 183 6.52 16.49 3.92
C SER A 183 6.08 17.58 2.93
N TYR A 184 4.95 17.41 2.23
CA TYR A 184 4.40 18.44 1.33
C TYR A 184 3.80 19.60 2.16
N PRO A 185 4.11 20.88 1.86
CA PRO A 185 3.82 21.99 2.78
C PRO A 185 2.32 22.22 3.04
N ALA A 186 1.97 22.70 4.24
CA ALA A 186 0.60 23.03 4.60
C ALA A 186 0.03 24.15 3.70
N GLU A 187 0.85 25.13 3.34
CA GLU A 187 0.53 26.19 2.37
C GLU A 187 0.11 25.59 1.02
N SER A 188 0.88 24.63 0.52
CA SER A 188 0.63 23.98 -0.76
C SER A 188 -0.67 23.16 -0.74
N TRP A 189 -0.94 22.44 0.35
CA TRP A 189 -2.22 21.76 0.55
C TRP A 189 -3.39 22.76 0.63
N ALA A 190 -3.20 23.90 1.28
CA ALA A 190 -4.24 24.94 1.38
C ALA A 190 -4.57 25.53 0.01
N GLU A 191 -3.56 25.81 -0.82
CA GLU A 191 -3.76 26.27 -2.20
C GLU A 191 -4.54 25.26 -3.05
N ILE A 192 -4.23 23.97 -2.93
CA ILE A 192 -4.99 22.90 -3.60
C ILE A 192 -6.45 22.90 -3.11
N ALA A 193 -6.67 22.90 -1.80
CA ALA A 193 -8.02 22.86 -1.23
C ALA A 193 -8.86 24.08 -1.62
N ILE A 194 -8.28 25.29 -1.55
CA ILE A 194 -8.94 26.54 -1.96
C ILE A 194 -9.21 26.56 -3.47
N GLY A 195 -8.26 26.09 -4.29
CA GLY A 195 -8.42 25.99 -5.74
C GLY A 195 -9.55 25.04 -6.14
N ILE A 196 -9.70 23.93 -5.41
CA ILE A 196 -10.82 22.99 -5.57
C ILE A 196 -12.14 23.65 -5.15
N GLN A 197 -12.21 24.24 -3.94
CA GLN A 197 -13.43 24.90 -3.44
C GLN A 197 -13.87 26.04 -4.36
N SER A 198 -12.94 26.77 -4.97
CA SER A 198 -13.26 27.86 -5.89
C SER A 198 -14.01 27.38 -7.15
N LYS A 199 -13.72 26.16 -7.63
CA LYS A 199 -14.43 25.54 -8.76
C LYS A 199 -15.65 24.74 -8.34
N LEU A 200 -15.64 24.14 -7.15
CA LEU A 200 -16.72 23.33 -6.59
C LEU A 200 -17.08 23.80 -5.17
N PRO A 201 -17.78 24.95 -5.01
CA PRO A 201 -18.01 25.57 -3.70
C PRO A 201 -18.83 24.72 -2.72
N ASN A 202 -19.67 23.83 -3.25
CA ASN A 202 -20.57 22.98 -2.46
C ASN A 202 -19.99 21.60 -2.18
N LEU A 203 -18.81 21.26 -2.71
CA LEU A 203 -18.21 19.94 -2.50
C LEU A 203 -17.31 19.97 -1.26
N PRO A 204 -17.64 19.20 -0.19
CA PRO A 204 -16.82 19.17 1.02
C PRO A 204 -15.41 18.66 0.74
N ILE A 205 -14.44 19.25 1.43
CA ILE A 205 -13.06 18.77 1.48
C ILE A 205 -12.80 18.21 2.87
N VAL A 206 -12.37 16.95 2.91
CA VAL A 206 -12.05 16.22 4.13
C VAL A 206 -10.56 15.93 4.16
N ALA A 207 -9.86 16.28 5.23
CA ALA A 207 -8.48 15.88 5.46
C ALA A 207 -8.40 14.71 6.45
N ILE A 208 -7.49 13.78 6.18
CA ILE A 208 -7.20 12.65 7.06
C ILE A 208 -6.20 13.08 8.12
N ASP A 209 -6.61 12.96 9.37
CA ASP A 209 -5.75 12.98 10.54
C ASP A 209 -5.07 11.62 10.71
N SER A 210 -3.83 11.55 10.24
CA SER A 210 -2.96 10.40 10.36
C SER A 210 -1.76 10.72 11.24
N VAL A 211 -0.99 9.68 11.57
CA VAL A 211 0.27 9.81 12.30
C VAL A 211 1.15 10.92 11.68
N ASN A 212 1.76 11.74 12.54
CA ASN A 212 2.66 12.85 12.20
C ASN A 212 2.06 14.03 11.42
N ASN A 213 0.74 14.15 11.31
CA ASN A 213 0.10 15.26 10.55
C ASN A 213 -0.54 16.35 11.42
N ALA A 214 -0.53 16.26 12.75
CA ALA A 214 -1.27 17.17 13.64
C ALA A 214 -0.94 18.66 13.40
N ASP A 215 0.35 19.02 13.31
CA ASP A 215 0.77 20.40 13.09
C ASP A 215 0.42 20.90 11.68
N LEU A 216 0.57 20.02 10.67
CA LEU A 216 0.20 20.32 9.29
C LEU A 216 -1.30 20.59 9.18
N LEU A 217 -2.13 19.74 9.79
CA LEU A 217 -3.59 19.90 9.76
C LEU A 217 -4.06 21.12 10.52
N LYS A 218 -3.40 21.49 11.63
CA LYS A 218 -3.68 22.73 12.34
C LYS A 218 -3.45 23.96 11.45
N GLN A 219 -2.34 23.98 10.72
CA GLN A 219 -2.04 25.06 9.76
C GLN A 219 -3.02 25.06 8.59
N LEU A 220 -3.34 23.89 8.04
CA LEU A 220 -4.28 23.74 6.94
C LEU A 220 -5.68 24.22 7.33
N ASN A 221 -6.18 23.82 8.51
CA ASN A 221 -7.48 24.22 9.04
C ASN A 221 -7.59 25.73 9.30
N THR A 222 -6.47 26.40 9.56
CA THR A 222 -6.44 27.87 9.72
C THR A 222 -6.59 28.59 8.36
N LYS A 223 -6.14 27.97 7.27
CA LYS A 223 -6.10 28.57 5.93
C LYS A 223 -7.29 28.20 5.05
N VAL A 224 -7.93 27.05 5.28
CA VAL A 224 -9.03 26.53 4.46
C VAL A 224 -10.34 26.62 5.24
N PRO A 225 -11.21 27.61 4.95
CA PRO A 225 -12.52 27.70 5.58
C PRO A 225 -13.34 26.44 5.30
N ASN A 226 -14.03 25.92 6.33
CA ASN A 226 -14.88 24.73 6.25
C ASN A 226 -14.15 23.41 5.92
N LEU A 227 -12.84 23.32 6.16
CA LEU A 227 -12.14 22.04 6.11
C LEU A 227 -12.72 21.07 7.14
N LEU A 228 -13.07 19.87 6.68
CA LEU A 228 -13.53 18.78 7.54
C LEU A 228 -12.34 17.88 7.88
N ILE A 229 -12.34 17.28 9.07
CA ILE A 229 -11.27 16.38 9.51
C ILE A 229 -11.86 15.06 9.99
N THR A 230 -11.29 13.96 9.49
CA THR A 230 -11.59 12.59 9.90
C THR A 230 -10.33 11.90 10.43
N SER A 231 -10.48 11.10 11.49
CA SER A 231 -9.39 10.40 12.15
C SER A 231 -9.68 8.89 12.16
N PRO A 232 -9.53 8.18 11.02
CA PRO A 232 -9.71 6.73 10.97
C PRO A 232 -8.68 6.05 11.89
N THR A 233 -9.17 5.21 12.80
CA THR A 233 -8.35 4.59 13.87
C THR A 233 -7.64 3.30 13.45
N ASP A 234 -8.00 2.75 12.30
CA ASP A 234 -7.40 1.55 11.74
C ASP A 234 -7.46 1.59 10.21
N ILE A 235 -6.73 0.65 9.59
CA ILE A 235 -6.64 0.60 8.13
C ILE A 235 -7.97 0.31 7.46
N GLY A 236 -8.85 -0.49 8.08
CA GLY A 236 -10.14 -0.83 7.46
C GLY A 236 -11.03 0.40 7.34
N LYS A 237 -11.09 1.22 8.40
CA LYS A 237 -11.77 2.52 8.40
C LYS A 237 -11.15 3.51 7.41
N LEU A 238 -9.82 3.58 7.36
CA LEU A 238 -9.11 4.41 6.38
C LEU A 238 -9.45 4.00 4.95
N THR A 239 -9.39 2.71 4.64
CA THR A 239 -9.75 2.16 3.34
C THR A 239 -11.23 2.43 3.00
N ALA A 240 -12.13 2.31 3.97
CA ALA A 240 -13.55 2.54 3.77
C ALA A 240 -13.89 4.02 3.49
N ILE A 241 -13.26 4.97 4.18
CA ILE A 241 -13.48 6.40 3.88
C ILE A 241 -12.83 6.81 2.55
N ILE A 242 -11.70 6.21 2.16
CA ILE A 242 -11.12 6.39 0.83
C ILE A 242 -12.08 5.87 -0.25
N ALA A 243 -12.68 4.69 -0.04
CA ALA A 243 -13.64 4.10 -0.98
C ALA A 243 -14.92 4.94 -1.16
N ALA A 244 -15.29 5.72 -0.14
CA ALA A 244 -16.46 6.60 -0.18
C ALA A 244 -16.20 7.96 -0.87
N ALA A 245 -14.94 8.35 -1.06
CA ALA A 245 -14.58 9.63 -1.64
C ALA A 245 -14.76 9.64 -3.17
N ASN A 246 -15.10 10.79 -3.75
CA ASN A 246 -15.17 10.94 -5.22
C ASN A 246 -13.79 11.12 -5.84
N LEU A 247 -12.89 11.77 -5.08
CA LEU A 247 -11.52 12.01 -5.45
C LEU A 247 -10.65 11.89 -4.20
N PHE A 248 -9.58 11.14 -4.33
CA PHE A 248 -8.56 10.99 -3.31
C PHE A 248 -7.27 11.67 -3.77
N VAL A 249 -6.93 12.80 -3.16
CA VAL A 249 -5.67 13.50 -3.39
C VAL A 249 -4.71 13.12 -2.27
N CYS A 250 -3.61 12.46 -2.60
CA CYS A 250 -2.70 11.93 -1.59
C CYS A 250 -1.25 12.26 -1.90
N ALA A 251 -0.48 12.52 -0.85
CA ALA A 251 0.96 12.46 -0.94
C ALA A 251 1.44 11.00 -1.00
N GLU A 252 2.67 10.79 -1.46
CA GLU A 252 3.33 9.49 -1.47
C GLU A 252 3.26 8.80 -0.09
N GLY A 253 2.79 7.56 -0.07
CA GLY A 253 2.67 6.75 1.14
C GLY A 253 1.71 5.57 0.98
N ASP A 254 1.62 4.75 2.02
CA ASP A 254 0.85 3.49 2.03
C ASP A 254 -0.62 3.66 1.61
N ALA A 255 -1.26 4.75 2.03
CA ALA A 255 -2.68 5.00 1.74
C ALA A 255 -2.98 5.19 0.25
N MET A 256 -1.97 5.56 -0.55
CA MET A 256 -2.10 5.64 -2.01
C MET A 256 -2.52 4.29 -2.60
N GLN A 257 -1.91 3.20 -2.13
CA GLN A 257 -2.24 1.84 -2.60
C GLN A 257 -3.64 1.42 -2.18
N LEU A 258 -4.15 1.90 -1.04
CA LEU A 258 -5.54 1.68 -0.65
C LEU A 258 -6.51 2.33 -1.63
N GLY A 259 -6.23 3.57 -2.07
CA GLY A 259 -7.02 4.26 -3.09
C GLY A 259 -7.00 3.56 -4.44
N VAL A 260 -5.85 2.99 -4.84
CA VAL A 260 -5.77 2.11 -6.01
C VAL A 260 -6.69 0.90 -5.83
N ALA A 261 -6.59 0.21 -4.69
CA ALA A 261 -7.28 -1.06 -4.43
C ALA A 261 -8.81 -0.95 -4.34
N VAL A 262 -9.34 0.17 -3.86
CA VAL A 262 -10.80 0.39 -3.74
C VAL A 262 -11.43 1.05 -4.97
N GLY A 263 -10.63 1.41 -5.98
CA GLY A 263 -11.14 1.96 -7.23
C GLY A 263 -11.43 3.48 -7.20
N THR A 264 -11.07 4.20 -6.14
CA THR A 264 -11.29 5.65 -6.05
C THR A 264 -10.47 6.41 -7.09
N ALA A 265 -11.03 7.47 -7.69
CA ALA A 265 -10.25 8.36 -8.55
C ALA A 265 -9.15 9.03 -7.73
N LEU A 266 -7.92 9.03 -8.22
CA LEU A 266 -6.73 9.30 -7.42
C LEU A 266 -5.83 10.34 -8.09
N VAL A 267 -5.33 11.30 -7.32
CA VAL A 267 -4.22 12.18 -7.72
C VAL A 267 -3.10 12.05 -6.70
N ALA A 268 -1.99 11.41 -7.09
CA ALA A 268 -0.82 11.23 -6.23
C ALA A 268 0.19 12.38 -6.40
N ILE A 269 0.73 12.87 -5.29
CA ILE A 269 1.88 13.78 -5.26
C ILE A 269 3.09 12.96 -4.83
N LEU A 270 4.02 12.72 -5.76
CA LEU A 270 5.13 11.77 -5.61
C LEU A 270 6.49 12.47 -5.51
N GLY A 271 7.37 11.89 -4.72
CA GLY A 271 8.79 12.22 -4.71
C GLY A 271 9.51 11.72 -5.95
N SER A 272 10.80 12.03 -6.04
CA SER A 272 11.61 11.74 -7.24
C SER A 272 12.40 10.43 -7.17
N ASN A 273 12.32 9.71 -6.04
CA ASN A 273 13.15 8.52 -5.78
C ASN A 273 12.75 7.31 -6.65
N THR A 274 11.45 7.13 -6.89
CA THR A 274 10.92 5.97 -7.59
C THR A 274 9.93 6.43 -8.66
N PRO A 275 10.07 6.01 -9.94
CA PRO A 275 9.12 6.37 -10.99
C PRO A 275 7.68 6.00 -10.65
N ALA A 276 6.73 6.87 -10.97
CA ALA A 276 5.31 6.65 -10.66
C ALA A 276 4.77 5.29 -11.15
N GLY A 277 5.20 4.84 -12.35
CA GLY A 277 4.78 3.57 -12.94
C GLY A 277 5.17 2.33 -12.15
N VAL A 278 6.14 2.42 -11.24
CA VAL A 278 6.52 1.33 -10.33
C VAL A 278 5.48 1.15 -9.22
N PHE A 279 4.82 2.24 -8.78
CA PHE A 279 3.86 2.21 -7.67
C PHE A 279 2.40 2.31 -8.09
N LEU A 280 2.13 2.87 -9.27
CA LEU A 280 0.78 3.16 -9.73
C LEU A 280 0.52 2.50 -11.08
N PRO A 281 -0.68 1.94 -11.31
CA PRO A 281 -1.10 1.54 -12.65
C PRO A 281 -1.47 2.77 -13.47
N ILE A 282 -0.44 3.50 -13.93
CA ILE A 282 -0.55 4.81 -14.63
C ILE A 282 -1.29 4.76 -15.97
N GLN A 283 -1.65 3.57 -16.45
CA GLN A 283 -2.50 3.38 -17.62
C GLN A 283 -3.99 3.59 -17.31
N GLU A 284 -4.39 3.49 -16.04
CA GLU A 284 -5.77 3.72 -15.62
C GLU A 284 -6.10 5.21 -15.60
N LYS A 285 -7.08 5.65 -16.40
CA LYS A 285 -7.49 7.07 -16.50
C LYS A 285 -7.87 7.72 -15.17
N ARG A 286 -8.38 6.94 -14.21
CA ARG A 286 -8.76 7.43 -12.87
C ARG A 286 -7.55 7.75 -11.99
N ILE A 287 -6.36 7.26 -12.35
CA ILE A 287 -5.13 7.41 -11.58
C ILE A 287 -4.27 8.44 -12.28
N LYS A 288 -4.07 9.55 -11.61
CA LYS A 288 -3.20 10.63 -12.06
C LYS A 288 -2.12 10.87 -11.01
N TYR A 289 -1.05 11.50 -11.43
CA TYR A 289 0.03 11.84 -10.53
C TYR A 289 0.75 13.11 -10.97
N VAL A 290 1.40 13.75 -10.00
CA VAL A 290 2.42 14.76 -10.20
C VAL A 290 3.65 14.28 -9.45
N GLN A 291 4.79 14.27 -10.13
CA GLN A 291 6.04 13.74 -9.58
C GLN A 291 7.10 14.83 -9.55
N ALA A 292 7.83 14.92 -8.43
CA ALA A 292 8.96 15.83 -8.31
C ALA A 292 10.07 15.46 -9.30
N SER A 293 10.77 16.46 -9.82
CA SER A 293 11.92 16.24 -10.71
C SER A 293 13.05 15.53 -9.95
N ALA A 294 13.90 14.80 -10.67
CA ALA A 294 15.04 14.09 -10.10
C ALA A 294 15.86 14.97 -9.15
N GLY A 295 16.06 14.49 -7.91
CA GLY A 295 16.81 15.20 -6.87
C GLY A 295 16.04 16.32 -6.14
N GLN A 296 14.79 16.59 -6.54
CA GLN A 296 13.91 17.53 -5.84
C GLN A 296 13.02 16.81 -4.83
N SER A 297 12.72 17.53 -3.73
CA SER A 297 11.71 17.14 -2.75
C SER A 297 10.31 17.39 -3.29
N LEU A 298 9.30 16.69 -2.75
CA LEU A 298 7.88 16.96 -3.02
C LEU A 298 7.53 18.43 -2.79
N LYS A 299 8.21 19.11 -1.86
CA LYS A 299 8.03 20.55 -1.58
C LYS A 299 8.21 21.46 -2.79
N ALA A 300 8.93 21.00 -3.83
CA ALA A 300 9.17 21.77 -5.04
C ALA A 300 8.00 21.72 -6.04
N ILE A 301 7.00 20.85 -5.82
CA ILE A 301 5.85 20.72 -6.72
C ILE A 301 4.90 21.91 -6.49
N ASP A 302 4.70 22.72 -7.53
CA ASP A 302 3.73 23.82 -7.52
C ASP A 302 2.29 23.28 -7.39
N PRO A 303 1.50 23.73 -6.39
CA PRO A 303 0.08 23.40 -6.23
C PRO A 303 -0.76 23.53 -7.50
N LYS A 304 -0.43 24.48 -8.38
CA LYS A 304 -1.14 24.70 -9.64
C LYS A 304 -1.03 23.51 -10.59
N ILE A 305 0.12 22.85 -10.63
CA ILE A 305 0.32 21.64 -11.45
C ILE A 305 -0.57 20.51 -10.94
N VAL A 306 -0.72 20.39 -9.61
CA VAL A 306 -1.64 19.41 -9.00
C VAL A 306 -3.08 19.73 -9.36
N LEU A 307 -3.49 21.01 -9.28
CA LEU A 307 -4.82 21.45 -9.68
C LEU A 307 -5.09 21.18 -11.17
N GLU A 308 -4.18 21.54 -12.07
CA GLU A 308 -4.30 21.23 -13.51
C GLU A 308 -4.50 19.73 -13.74
N LYS A 309 -3.72 18.90 -13.06
CA LYS A 309 -3.82 17.44 -13.12
C LYS A 309 -5.18 16.93 -12.63
N ILE A 310 -5.73 17.49 -11.55
CA ILE A 310 -7.08 17.15 -11.06
C ILE A 310 -8.13 17.34 -12.17
N TRP A 311 -8.05 18.42 -12.94
CA TRP A 311 -9.03 18.79 -13.96
C TRP A 311 -8.76 18.23 -15.37
N GLU A 312 -7.65 17.52 -15.58
CA GLU A 312 -7.33 16.88 -16.85
C GLU A 312 -8.40 15.83 -17.23
N GLY A 313 -8.90 15.82 -18.47
CA GLY A 313 -10.00 14.95 -18.92
C GLY A 313 -9.61 14.08 -20.10
#